data_AF-A0A9W3GLI2-F1
#
_entry.id   AF-A0A9W3GLI2-F1
#
_cell.length_a   1.000
_cell.length_b   1.000
_cell.length_c   1.000
_cell.angle_alpha   90.00
_cell.angle_beta   90.00
_cell.angle_gamma   90.00
#
_symmetry.space_group_name_H-M   'P 1'
#
loop_
_entity.id
_entity.type
_entity.pdbx_description
1 polymer ?
#
loop_
_entity_poly.entity_id
_entity_poly.type
_entity_poly.pdbx_seq_one_letter_code
_entity_poly.pdbx_strand_id
1 'polypeptide(L)'
;MGRRPEDRRILYYFLVLSYFCLPDCLFTLELSLCAGNLQLESKRKDFASSGCRKLYFDTHAFVCLLEENGFTTQQAEIIVSALVKIMEANMDLVYKDMVTKMQQEITLQQVMSQIANVKKDMIILEKSEFSALRSENEKIKLELHRLKQQVTDEVVKVRTDTKLDFSLEKSRVKELFSLNERKLLEIKTEMVSLHAQQDRAITQTDRKIDTEVAGLKTMLESHKLDNIKYLAGSIFTCLTVALGFYRLWI
;
A
#
# COMPACT_ATOMS: atom_id res chain seq x y z
N MET A 1 -19.79 1.74 0.28
CA MET A 1 -18.36 1.98 0.60
C MET A 1 -18.17 1.92 2.11
N GLY A 2 -17.91 0.72 2.64
CA GLY A 2 -17.69 0.51 4.08
C GLY A 2 -16.27 0.91 4.45
N ARG A 3 -16.12 2.00 5.22
CA ARG A 3 -14.83 2.34 5.83
C ARG A 3 -14.49 1.27 6.87
N ARG A 4 -13.29 0.69 6.72
CA ARG A 4 -12.76 -0.38 7.56
C ARG A 4 -12.73 0.07 9.04
N PRO A 5 -13.00 -0.83 10.01
CA PRO A 5 -13.01 -0.49 11.44
C PRO A 5 -11.67 0.06 11.97
N GLU A 6 -10.58 -0.20 11.25
CA GLU A 6 -9.23 0.35 11.52
C GLU A 6 -9.17 1.89 11.38
N ASP A 7 -9.93 2.50 10.45
CA ASP A 7 -9.94 3.96 10.26
C ASP A 7 -10.60 4.70 11.42
N ARG A 8 -11.53 4.04 12.15
CA ARG A 8 -12.20 4.66 13.32
C ARG A 8 -11.27 4.74 14.51
N ARG A 9 -10.36 3.78 14.69
CA ARG A 9 -9.35 3.81 15.76
C ARG A 9 -8.32 4.91 15.53
N ILE A 10 -7.90 5.09 14.28
CA ILE A 10 -6.97 6.18 13.91
C ILE A 10 -7.63 7.54 14.14
N LEU A 11 -8.90 7.71 13.74
CA LEU A 11 -9.64 8.94 14.04
C LEU A 11 -9.78 9.17 15.55
N TYR A 12 -10.00 8.12 16.35
CA TYR A 12 -10.10 8.24 17.81
C TYR A 12 -8.78 8.70 18.42
N TYR A 13 -7.64 8.15 17.98
CA TYR A 13 -6.32 8.61 18.41
C TYR A 13 -6.03 10.05 17.97
N PHE A 14 -6.40 10.41 16.73
CA PHE A 14 -6.24 11.77 16.23
C PHE A 14 -7.13 12.77 16.96
N LEU A 15 -8.36 12.38 17.32
CA LEU A 15 -9.27 13.21 18.11
C LEU A 15 -8.72 13.39 19.53
N VAL A 16 -8.25 12.32 20.18
CA VAL A 16 -7.65 12.39 21.52
C VAL A 16 -6.38 13.24 21.52
N LEU A 17 -5.50 13.10 20.51
CA LEU A 17 -4.30 13.92 20.37
C LEU A 17 -4.62 15.38 20.02
N SER A 18 -5.66 15.64 19.22
CA SER A 18 -6.10 17.00 18.89
C SER A 18 -6.77 17.69 20.08
N TYR A 19 -7.49 16.95 20.94
CA TYR A 19 -8.03 17.47 22.20
C TYR A 19 -6.90 17.80 23.19
N PHE A 20 -5.84 16.99 23.23
CA PHE A 20 -4.63 17.27 24.04
C PHE A 20 -3.78 18.45 23.53
N CYS A 21 -4.01 18.92 22.29
CA CYS A 21 -3.28 20.03 21.68
C CYS A 21 -4.05 21.36 21.71
N LEU A 22 -5.24 21.42 22.33
CA LEU A 22 -5.92 22.69 22.60
C LEU A 22 -5.35 23.36 23.87
N PRO A 23 -5.22 24.69 23.88
CA PRO A 23 -4.67 25.46 25.02
C PRO A 23 -5.50 25.38 26.32
N ASP A 24 -6.70 24.80 26.27
CA ASP A 24 -7.60 24.65 27.42
C ASP A 24 -7.33 23.40 28.30
N CYS A 25 -6.38 22.54 27.90
CA CYS A 25 -6.04 21.31 28.65
C CYS A 25 -5.28 21.53 29.97
N LEU A 26 -4.94 22.78 30.33
CA LEU A 26 -4.37 23.08 31.65
C LEU A 26 -5.36 22.76 32.78
N PHE A 27 -6.68 22.86 32.52
CA PHE A 27 -7.71 22.72 33.54
C PHE A 27 -8.09 21.26 33.86
N THR A 28 -8.01 20.35 32.88
CA THR A 28 -8.42 18.95 33.06
C THR A 28 -7.33 18.12 33.74
N LEU A 29 -6.06 18.49 33.60
CA LEU A 29 -4.94 17.80 34.24
C LEU A 29 -4.93 18.02 35.78
N GLU A 30 -5.35 19.19 36.26
CA GLU A 30 -5.45 19.46 37.71
C GLU A 30 -6.47 18.55 38.43
N LEU A 31 -7.57 18.19 37.76
CA LEU A 31 -8.60 17.32 38.35
C LEU A 31 -8.18 15.84 38.37
N SER A 32 -7.39 15.39 37.38
CA SER A 32 -6.95 13.99 37.30
C SER A 32 -5.78 13.66 38.24
N LEU A 33 -4.90 14.62 38.55
CA LEU A 33 -3.81 14.39 39.51
C LEU A 33 -4.32 14.30 40.96
N CYS A 34 -5.51 14.78 41.26
CA CYS A 34 -6.14 14.57 42.58
C CYS A 34 -6.74 13.16 42.74
N ALA A 35 -7.00 12.43 41.65
CA ALA A 35 -7.73 11.16 41.67
C ALA A 35 -6.86 9.91 41.46
N GLY A 36 -5.65 10.05 40.91
CA GLY A 36 -4.78 8.92 40.58
C GLY A 36 -3.46 8.95 41.34
N ASN A 37 -3.25 8.00 42.26
CA ASN A 37 -2.04 7.75 43.04
C ASN A 37 -1.72 8.75 44.15
N LEU A 38 -2.59 8.81 45.16
CA LEU A 38 -2.14 9.03 46.54
C LEU A 38 -1.47 7.74 47.10
N GLN A 39 -0.53 7.14 46.36
CA GLN A 39 0.49 6.26 46.94
C GLN A 39 1.58 7.17 47.49
N LEU A 40 1.20 8.07 48.40
CA LEU A 40 2.13 8.60 49.36
C LEU A 40 2.49 7.37 50.19
N GLU A 41 3.59 6.70 49.81
CA GLU A 41 4.18 5.62 50.60
C GLU A 41 4.17 6.11 52.05
N SER A 42 3.22 5.58 52.81
CA SER A 42 3.10 5.79 54.24
C SER A 42 4.24 5.01 54.86
N LYS A 43 5.48 5.44 54.58
CA LYS A 43 6.62 5.12 55.39
C LYS A 43 6.40 5.93 56.65
N ARG A 44 5.58 5.36 57.54
CA ARG A 44 5.43 5.75 58.93
C ARG A 44 6.82 5.64 59.54
N LYS A 45 7.63 6.65 59.29
CA LYS A 45 8.85 6.88 60.04
C LYS A 45 8.29 7.27 61.40
N ASP A 46 8.48 6.40 62.38
CA ASP A 46 8.16 6.68 63.77
C ASP A 46 9.06 7.84 64.20
N PHE A 47 8.61 9.06 63.92
CA PHE A 47 9.26 10.27 64.38
C PHE A 47 9.00 10.35 65.87
N ALA A 48 10.09 10.42 66.62
CA ALA A 48 10.10 10.34 68.08
C ALA A 48 9.00 11.20 68.71
N SER A 49 8.25 10.53 69.59
CA SER A 49 7.27 11.07 70.52
C SER A 49 7.61 12.51 70.93
N SER A 50 6.72 13.42 70.56
CA SER A 50 6.50 14.76 71.12
C SER A 50 7.49 15.21 72.18
N GLY A 51 8.31 16.20 71.84
CA GLY A 51 9.02 17.01 72.83
C GLY A 51 8.02 17.48 73.89
N CYS A 52 8.30 17.08 75.13
CA CYS A 52 7.60 17.38 76.38
C CYS A 52 6.93 18.77 76.35
N ARG A 53 5.62 18.82 76.07
CA ARG A 53 4.82 20.04 76.22
C ARG A 53 4.23 20.03 77.63
N LYS A 54 4.88 20.79 78.51
CA LYS A 54 4.48 20.99 79.90
C LYS A 54 3.10 21.65 79.96
N LEU A 55 2.13 20.94 80.52
CA LEU A 55 0.93 21.53 81.06
C LEU A 55 1.33 22.41 82.24
N TYR A 56 1.00 23.70 82.16
CA TYR A 56 1.11 24.59 83.30
C TYR A 56 -0.19 24.50 84.10
N PHE A 57 -0.27 23.50 84.97
CA PHE A 57 -1.36 23.37 85.94
C PHE A 57 -0.85 23.85 87.30
N ASP A 58 -1.41 24.96 87.78
CA ASP A 58 -1.07 25.48 89.11
C ASP A 58 -1.82 24.69 90.18
N THR A 59 -1.22 23.60 90.62
CA THR A 59 -1.74 22.75 91.70
C THR A 59 -1.89 23.53 93.01
N HIS A 60 -0.99 24.47 93.29
CA HIS A 60 -0.99 25.21 94.56
C HIS A 60 -2.17 26.19 94.64
N ALA A 61 -2.38 26.99 93.60
CA ALA A 61 -3.53 27.90 93.54
C ALA A 61 -4.87 27.15 93.68
N PHE A 62 -4.96 25.94 93.12
CA PHE A 62 -6.17 25.13 93.19
C PHE A 62 -6.39 24.51 94.58
N VAL A 63 -5.32 24.12 95.28
CA VAL A 63 -5.39 23.68 96.67
C VAL A 63 -5.87 24.82 97.57
N CYS A 64 -5.26 26.01 97.47
CA CYS A 64 -5.67 27.18 98.27
C CYS A 64 -7.14 27.54 98.06
N LEU A 65 -7.62 27.51 96.80
CA LEU A 65 -9.02 27.76 96.48
C LEU A 65 -9.97 26.76 97.16
N LEU A 66 -9.61 25.47 97.16
CA LEU A 66 -10.43 24.44 97.81
C LEU A 66 -10.44 24.61 99.34
N GLU A 67 -9.30 24.96 99.93
CA GLU A 67 -9.21 25.25 101.36
C GLU A 67 -10.07 26.46 101.77
N GLU A 68 -10.06 27.53 100.98
CA GLU A 68 -10.93 28.71 101.17
C GLU A 68 -12.42 28.37 101.11
N ASN A 69 -12.79 27.30 100.39
CA ASN A 69 -14.17 26.81 100.26
C ASN A 69 -14.54 25.73 101.29
N GLY A 70 -13.72 25.53 102.33
CA GLY A 70 -14.04 24.67 103.48
C GLY A 70 -13.61 23.21 103.33
N PHE A 71 -12.76 22.89 102.36
CA PHE A 71 -12.10 21.57 102.27
C PHE A 71 -10.87 21.53 103.17
N THR A 72 -10.54 20.35 103.70
CA THR A 72 -9.25 20.16 104.39
C THR A 72 -8.13 20.08 103.36
N THR A 73 -6.91 20.46 103.74
CA THR A 73 -5.70 20.36 102.89
C THR A 73 -5.57 18.98 102.23
N GLN A 74 -5.78 17.91 103.00
CA GLN A 74 -5.72 16.53 102.49
C GLN A 74 -6.79 16.25 101.43
N GLN A 75 -8.02 16.75 101.63
CA GLN A 75 -9.09 16.58 100.65
C GLN A 75 -8.81 17.37 99.37
N ALA A 76 -8.31 18.60 99.51
CA ALA A 76 -7.93 19.46 98.39
C ALA A 76 -6.81 18.84 97.56
N GLU A 77 -5.75 18.33 98.20
CA GLU A 77 -4.63 17.65 97.54
C GLU A 77 -5.07 16.40 96.77
N ILE A 78 -5.96 15.57 97.32
CA ILE A 78 -6.45 14.36 96.66
C ILE A 78 -7.26 14.71 95.41
N ILE A 79 -8.14 15.71 95.50
CA ILE A 79 -8.96 16.17 94.37
C ILE A 79 -8.07 16.73 93.26
N VAL A 80 -7.11 17.58 93.63
CA VAL A 80 -6.14 18.18 92.71
C VAL A 80 -5.28 17.11 92.06
N SER A 81 -4.82 16.10 92.81
CA SER A 81 -4.05 14.97 92.27
C SER A 81 -4.86 14.14 91.25
N ALA A 82 -6.14 13.88 91.52
CA ALA A 82 -7.01 13.18 90.58
C ALA A 82 -7.23 13.99 89.30
N LEU A 83 -7.42 15.30 89.41
CA LEU A 83 -7.56 16.21 88.26
C LEU A 83 -6.30 16.25 87.39
N VAL A 84 -5.12 16.34 88.00
CA VAL A 84 -3.84 16.29 87.27
C VAL A 84 -3.73 14.99 86.48
N LYS A 85 -4.02 13.84 87.09
CA LYS A 85 -3.96 12.53 86.41
C LYS A 85 -4.93 12.42 85.23
N ILE A 86 -6.17 12.90 85.40
CA ILE A 86 -7.16 12.91 84.31
C ILE A 86 -6.69 13.85 83.19
N MET A 87 -6.13 15.01 83.53
CA MET A 87 -5.68 15.99 82.55
C MET A 87 -4.44 15.51 81.78
N GLU A 88 -3.51 14.82 82.45
CA GLU A 88 -2.38 14.13 81.81
C GLU A 88 -2.87 13.06 80.82
N ALA A 89 -3.77 12.17 81.25
CA ALA A 89 -4.33 11.12 80.39
C ALA A 89 -5.13 11.67 79.19
N ASN A 90 -5.91 12.72 79.40
CA ASN A 90 -6.66 13.38 78.32
C ASN A 90 -5.72 14.08 77.33
N MET A 91 -4.64 14.69 77.81
CA MET A 91 -3.67 15.34 76.92
C MET A 91 -2.90 14.33 76.07
N ASP A 92 -2.52 13.17 76.62
CA ASP A 92 -1.88 12.10 75.85
C ASP A 92 -2.78 11.60 74.71
N LEU A 93 -4.09 11.45 74.97
CA LEU A 93 -5.08 11.10 73.94
C LEU A 93 -5.19 12.18 72.87
N VAL A 94 -5.33 13.45 73.26
CA VAL A 94 -5.47 14.57 72.32
C VAL A 94 -4.20 14.73 71.45
N TYR A 95 -3.02 14.61 72.04
CA TYR A 95 -1.76 14.77 71.30
C TYR A 95 -1.43 13.59 70.39
N LYS A 96 -1.96 12.40 70.68
CA LYS A 96 -1.81 11.22 69.81
C LYS A 96 -2.46 11.42 68.44
N ASP A 97 -3.61 12.11 68.41
CA ASP A 97 -4.38 12.34 67.18
C ASP A 97 -4.06 13.70 66.53
N MET A 98 -3.34 14.59 67.24
CA MET A 98 -2.90 15.87 66.70
C MET A 98 -1.61 15.78 65.88
N VAL A 99 -1.58 16.55 64.79
CA VAL A 99 -0.36 16.74 63.99
C VAL A 99 0.43 17.93 64.52
N THR A 100 1.74 17.77 64.69
CA THR A 100 2.63 18.87 65.08
C THR A 100 2.93 19.77 63.89
N LYS A 101 3.16 21.06 64.12
CA LYS A 101 3.57 22.01 63.06
C LYS A 101 4.82 21.53 62.31
N MET A 102 5.77 20.94 63.02
CA MET A 102 6.98 20.35 62.43
C MET A 102 6.64 19.19 61.49
N GLN A 103 5.74 18.28 61.91
CA GLN A 103 5.33 17.15 61.06
C GLN A 103 4.58 17.63 59.80
N GLN A 104 3.75 18.65 59.94
CA GLN A 104 3.06 19.29 58.82
C GLN A 104 4.07 19.90 57.82
N GLU A 105 5.09 20.61 58.32
CA GLU A 105 6.11 21.23 57.48
C GLU A 105 6.98 20.19 56.73
N ILE A 106 7.39 19.11 57.39
CA ILE A 106 8.12 18.01 56.73
C ILE A 106 7.27 17.41 55.61
N THR A 107 5.99 17.14 55.87
CA THR A 107 5.08 16.56 54.89
C THR A 107 4.87 17.52 53.70
N LEU A 108 4.71 18.81 53.99
CA LEU A 108 4.59 19.84 52.97
C LEU A 108 5.84 19.89 52.07
N GLN A 109 7.04 19.90 52.66
CA GLN A 109 8.30 19.90 51.89
C GLN A 109 8.44 18.65 51.01
N GLN A 110 8.01 17.48 51.51
CA GLN A 110 8.03 16.24 50.73
C GLN A 110 7.07 16.31 49.53
N VAL A 111 5.85 16.82 49.72
CA VAL A 111 4.88 17.04 48.63
C VAL A 111 5.41 18.07 47.62
N MET A 112 5.98 19.18 48.09
CA MET A 112 6.57 20.20 47.22
C MET A 112 7.73 19.64 46.38
N SER A 113 8.57 18.77 46.96
CA SER A 113 9.64 18.09 46.23
C SER A 113 9.09 17.17 45.15
N GLN A 114 8.04 16.40 45.44
CA GLN A 114 7.39 15.54 44.44
C GLN A 114 6.78 16.35 43.30
N ILE A 115 6.10 17.46 43.61
CA ILE A 115 5.55 18.38 42.61
C ILE A 115 6.67 18.95 41.73
N ALA A 116 7.80 19.34 42.32
CA ALA A 116 8.94 19.87 41.57
C ALA A 116 9.53 18.83 40.60
N ASN A 117 9.60 17.56 41.00
CA ASN A 117 10.06 16.47 40.14
C ASN A 117 9.08 16.24 38.97
N VAL A 118 7.78 16.12 39.23
CA VAL A 118 6.77 15.95 38.17
C VAL A 118 6.79 17.13 37.19
N LYS A 119 6.96 18.36 37.70
CA LYS A 119 7.09 19.54 36.85
C LYS A 119 8.33 19.48 35.95
N LYS A 120 9.46 18.98 36.47
CA LYS A 120 10.68 18.79 35.68
C LYS A 120 10.44 17.78 34.56
N ASP A 121 9.81 16.65 34.87
CA ASP A 121 9.53 15.60 33.89
C ASP A 121 8.57 16.10 32.79
N MET A 122 7.54 16.88 33.17
CA MET A 122 6.64 17.53 32.23
C MET A 122 7.39 18.46 31.26
N ILE A 123 8.32 19.28 31.76
CA ILE A 123 9.12 20.19 30.92
C ILE A 123 10.03 19.39 29.97
N ILE A 124 10.64 18.30 30.44
CA ILE A 124 11.50 17.45 29.59
C ILE A 124 10.66 16.83 28.47
N LEU A 125 9.49 16.30 28.81
CA LEU A 125 8.57 15.71 27.84
C LEU A 125 8.15 16.73 26.77
N GLU A 126 7.74 17.93 27.19
CA GLU A 126 7.32 19.02 26.30
C GLU A 126 8.46 19.50 25.39
N LYS A 127 9.65 19.75 25.96
CA LYS A 127 10.75 20.37 25.19
C LYS A 127 11.54 19.38 24.36
N SER A 128 11.74 18.16 24.84
CA SER A 128 12.60 17.17 24.18
C SER A 128 11.79 16.21 23.32
N GLU A 129 10.90 15.44 23.94
CA GLU A 129 10.25 14.31 23.27
C GLU A 129 9.20 14.78 22.26
N PHE A 130 8.33 15.71 22.65
CA PHE A 130 7.33 16.26 21.72
C PHE A 130 7.97 17.03 20.56
N SER A 131 9.04 17.79 20.82
CA SER A 131 9.79 18.48 19.76
C SER A 131 10.44 17.51 18.78
N ALA A 132 11.07 16.44 19.29
CA ALA A 132 11.68 15.40 18.46
C ALA A 132 10.61 14.69 17.61
N LEU A 133 9.50 14.29 18.22
CA LEU A 133 8.40 13.61 17.53
C LEU A 133 7.75 14.49 16.45
N ARG A 134 7.62 15.80 16.70
CA ARG A 134 7.11 16.75 15.71
C ARG A 134 8.07 16.92 14.53
N SER A 135 9.37 17.00 14.80
CA SER A 135 10.40 17.06 13.76
C SER A 135 10.40 15.80 12.89
N GLU A 136 10.31 14.63 13.52
CA GLU A 136 10.26 13.34 12.82
C GLU A 136 8.97 13.21 11.98
N ASN A 137 7.82 13.65 12.50
CA ASN A 137 6.57 13.68 11.73
C ASN A 137 6.67 14.57 10.49
N GLU A 138 7.22 15.79 10.62
CA GLU A 138 7.41 16.67 9.46
C GLU A 138 8.40 16.07 8.45
N LYS A 139 9.47 15.43 8.92
CA LYS A 139 10.40 14.70 8.05
C LYS A 139 9.72 13.58 7.27
N ILE A 140 8.97 12.71 7.96
CA ILE A 140 8.21 11.61 7.33
C ILE A 140 7.20 12.16 6.32
N LYS A 141 6.52 13.26 6.64
CA LYS A 141 5.57 13.92 5.74
C LYS A 141 6.26 14.43 4.47
N LEU A 142 7.44 15.03 4.58
CA LEU A 142 8.24 15.48 3.43
C LEU A 142 8.71 14.30 2.57
N GLU A 143 9.22 13.23 3.20
CA GLU A 143 9.64 12.01 2.49
C GLU A 143 8.46 11.35 1.75
N LEU A 144 7.28 11.30 2.38
CA LEU A 144 6.06 10.78 1.78
C LEU A 144 5.63 11.64 0.57
N HIS A 145 5.68 12.96 0.69
CA HIS A 145 5.39 13.86 -0.44
C HIS A 145 6.38 13.65 -1.59
N ARG A 146 7.68 13.52 -1.28
CA ARG A 146 8.72 13.25 -2.28
C ARG A 146 8.50 11.91 -2.98
N LEU A 147 8.23 10.85 -2.23
CA LEU A 147 8.01 9.51 -2.78
C LEU A 147 6.75 9.49 -3.66
N LYS A 148 5.67 10.15 -3.22
CA LYS A 148 4.44 10.28 -4.01
C LYS A 148 4.71 11.00 -5.34
N GLN A 149 5.50 12.06 -5.32
CA GLN A 149 5.86 12.78 -6.55
C GLN A 149 6.68 11.88 -7.48
N GLN A 150 7.73 11.23 -6.96
CA GLN A 150 8.57 10.31 -7.75
C GLN A 150 7.77 9.18 -8.39
N VAL A 151 6.88 8.53 -7.64
CA VAL A 151 6.01 7.47 -8.18
C VAL A 151 5.08 8.01 -9.26
N THR A 152 4.54 9.22 -9.07
CA THR A 152 3.68 9.84 -10.08
C THR A 152 4.46 10.13 -11.37
N ASP A 153 5.67 10.66 -11.26
CA ASP A 153 6.53 10.99 -12.40
C ASP A 153 6.95 9.72 -13.15
N GLU A 154 7.37 8.66 -12.44
CA GLU A 154 7.72 7.37 -13.05
C GLU A 154 6.52 6.69 -13.73
N VAL A 155 5.32 6.77 -13.14
CA VAL A 155 4.10 6.25 -13.77
C VAL A 155 3.78 7.01 -15.07
N VAL A 156 3.93 8.33 -15.07
CA VAL A 156 3.72 9.15 -16.28
C VAL A 156 4.75 8.80 -17.34
N LYS A 157 6.04 8.70 -16.96
CA LYS A 157 7.14 8.35 -17.86
C LYS A 157 6.94 6.97 -18.51
N VAL A 158 6.70 5.93 -17.70
CA VAL A 158 6.45 4.58 -18.23
C VAL A 158 5.24 4.57 -19.16
N ARG A 159 4.17 5.31 -18.81
CA ARG A 159 2.99 5.43 -19.68
C ARG A 159 3.33 6.10 -21.01
N THR A 160 4.10 7.19 -21.02
CA THR A 160 4.47 7.88 -22.26
C THR A 160 5.39 7.02 -23.10
N ASP A 161 6.38 6.37 -22.50
CA ASP A 161 7.34 5.50 -23.18
C ASP A 161 6.60 4.32 -23.84
N THR A 162 5.73 3.63 -23.08
CA THR A 162 4.92 2.52 -23.61
C THR A 162 4.02 2.97 -24.77
N LYS A 163 3.44 4.17 -24.70
CA LYS A 163 2.59 4.71 -25.77
C LYS A 163 3.41 5.01 -27.04
N LEU A 164 4.63 5.54 -26.87
CA LEU A 164 5.55 5.82 -27.97
C LEU A 164 6.00 4.50 -28.62
N ASP A 165 6.42 3.51 -27.83
CA ASP A 165 6.83 2.19 -28.30
C ASP A 165 5.72 1.52 -29.11
N PHE A 166 4.49 1.51 -28.58
CA PHE A 166 3.34 0.97 -29.29
C PHE A 166 3.09 1.70 -30.63
N SER A 167 3.26 3.02 -30.63
CA SER A 167 3.05 3.83 -31.84
C SER A 167 4.11 3.55 -32.91
N LEU A 168 5.37 3.42 -32.50
CA LEU A 168 6.48 3.05 -33.38
C LEU A 168 6.30 1.64 -33.95
N GLU A 169 5.97 0.67 -33.10
CA GLU A 169 5.76 -0.71 -33.51
C GLU A 169 4.54 -0.85 -34.44
N LYS A 170 3.45 -0.12 -34.16
CA LYS A 170 2.29 -0.03 -35.06
C LYS A 170 2.68 0.54 -36.42
N SER A 171 3.53 1.56 -36.46
CA SER A 171 4.04 2.12 -37.72
C SER A 171 4.89 1.10 -38.49
N ARG A 172 5.79 0.41 -37.79
CA ARG A 172 6.65 -0.63 -38.37
C ARG A 172 5.84 -1.78 -38.98
N VAL A 173 4.81 -2.25 -38.27
CA VAL A 173 3.88 -3.28 -38.77
C VAL A 173 3.15 -2.79 -40.02
N LYS A 174 2.68 -1.54 -40.02
CA LYS A 174 1.98 -0.96 -41.19
C LYS A 174 2.91 -0.85 -42.40
N GLU A 175 4.16 -0.45 -42.21
CA GLU A 175 5.16 -0.37 -43.27
C GLU A 175 5.46 -1.76 -43.85
N LEU A 176 5.68 -2.75 -42.99
CA LEU A 176 5.93 -4.14 -43.41
C LEU A 176 4.74 -4.72 -44.18
N PHE A 177 3.51 -4.46 -43.72
CA PHE A 177 2.30 -4.87 -44.41
C PHE A 177 2.20 -4.24 -45.80
N SER A 178 2.44 -2.93 -45.90
CA SER A 178 2.41 -2.20 -47.18
C SER A 178 3.48 -2.71 -48.14
N LEU A 179 4.67 -3.07 -47.64
CA LEU A 179 5.73 -3.68 -48.44
C LEU A 179 5.34 -5.06 -48.95
N ASN A 180 4.77 -5.90 -48.10
CA ASN A 180 4.28 -7.23 -48.49
C ASN A 180 3.16 -7.15 -49.53
N GLU A 181 2.25 -6.19 -49.40
CA GLU A 181 1.18 -5.95 -50.37
C GLU A 181 1.75 -5.57 -51.75
N ARG A 182 2.78 -4.71 -51.81
CA ARG A 182 3.47 -4.39 -53.06
C ARG A 182 4.14 -5.61 -53.68
N LYS A 183 4.90 -6.38 -52.90
CA LYS A 183 5.55 -7.62 -53.38
C LYS A 183 4.53 -8.63 -53.89
N LEU A 184 3.39 -8.76 -53.21
CA LEU A 184 2.31 -9.63 -53.65
C LEU A 184 1.74 -9.17 -54.99
N LEU A 185 1.57 -7.86 -55.18
CA LEU A 185 1.10 -7.28 -56.44
C LEU A 185 2.10 -7.47 -57.58
N GLU A 186 3.40 -7.28 -57.31
CA GLU A 186 4.49 -7.53 -58.26
C GLU A 186 4.47 -9.00 -58.71
N ILE A 187 4.48 -9.96 -57.78
CA ILE A 187 4.42 -11.40 -58.09
C ILE A 187 3.15 -11.76 -58.88
N LYS A 188 2.00 -11.18 -58.50
CA LYS A 188 0.74 -11.40 -59.23
C LYS A 188 0.83 -10.89 -60.67
N THR A 189 1.47 -9.74 -60.88
CA THR A 189 1.66 -9.14 -62.20
C THR A 189 2.62 -9.98 -63.05
N GLU A 190 3.73 -10.43 -62.47
CA GLU A 190 4.68 -11.34 -63.12
C GLU A 190 4.02 -12.66 -63.52
N MET A 191 3.25 -13.28 -62.62
CA MET A 191 2.50 -14.50 -62.89
C MET A 191 1.54 -14.34 -64.08
N VAL A 192 0.77 -13.25 -64.13
CA VAL A 192 -0.14 -12.96 -65.26
C VAL A 192 0.64 -12.81 -66.57
N SER A 193 1.79 -12.12 -66.53
CA SER A 193 2.62 -11.93 -67.73
C SER A 193 3.20 -13.24 -68.26
N LEU A 194 3.67 -14.12 -67.38
CA LEU A 194 4.17 -15.45 -67.71
C LEU A 194 3.06 -16.34 -68.25
N HIS A 195 1.86 -16.28 -67.64
CA HIS A 195 0.70 -17.04 -68.12
C HIS A 195 0.30 -16.61 -69.53
N ALA A 196 0.25 -15.29 -69.79
CA ALA A 196 -0.02 -14.79 -71.14
C ALA A 196 1.06 -15.20 -72.16
N GLN A 197 2.33 -15.27 -71.76
CA GLN A 197 3.41 -15.78 -72.61
C GLN A 197 3.23 -17.28 -72.90
N GLN A 198 2.88 -18.07 -71.88
CA GLN A 198 2.60 -19.48 -72.00
C GLN A 198 1.42 -19.74 -72.94
N ASP A 199 0.31 -19.00 -72.79
CA ASP A 199 -0.87 -19.14 -73.66
C ASP A 199 -0.56 -18.85 -75.13
N ARG A 200 0.29 -17.84 -75.39
CA ARG A 200 0.76 -17.55 -76.75
C ARG A 200 1.59 -18.71 -77.32
N ALA A 201 2.49 -19.27 -76.52
CA ALA A 201 3.32 -20.41 -76.95
C ALA A 201 2.48 -21.67 -77.20
N ILE A 202 1.50 -21.95 -76.34
CA ILE A 202 0.54 -23.05 -76.53
C ILE A 202 -0.25 -22.83 -77.82
N THR A 203 -0.86 -21.66 -78.01
CA THR A 203 -1.64 -21.32 -79.21
C THR A 203 -0.80 -21.44 -80.49
N GLN A 204 0.47 -21.04 -80.45
CA GLN A 204 1.37 -21.19 -81.60
C GLN A 204 1.65 -22.66 -81.90
N THR A 205 1.86 -23.48 -80.87
CA THR A 205 2.11 -24.92 -81.02
C THR A 205 0.86 -25.63 -81.55
N ASP A 206 -0.31 -25.28 -81.04
CA ASP A 206 -1.61 -25.80 -81.46
C ASP A 206 -1.85 -25.52 -82.96
N ARG A 207 -1.62 -24.28 -83.41
CA ARG A 207 -1.68 -23.92 -84.83
C ARG A 207 -0.70 -24.71 -85.71
N LYS A 208 0.52 -24.97 -85.21
CA LYS A 208 1.50 -25.79 -85.94
C LYS A 208 1.01 -27.22 -86.10
N ILE A 209 0.49 -27.81 -85.01
CA ILE A 209 -0.10 -29.16 -85.03
C ILE A 209 -1.24 -29.21 -86.05
N ASP A 210 -2.16 -28.25 -86.05
CA ASP A 210 -3.26 -28.19 -87.03
C ASP A 210 -2.75 -28.13 -88.48
N THR A 211 -1.72 -27.31 -88.76
CA THR A 211 -1.14 -27.23 -90.10
C THR A 211 -0.44 -28.52 -90.52
N GLU A 212 0.29 -29.18 -89.61
CA GLU A 212 0.94 -30.47 -89.88
C GLU A 212 -0.11 -31.57 -90.10
N VAL A 213 -1.16 -31.61 -89.29
CA VAL A 213 -2.28 -32.56 -89.42
C VAL A 213 -3.00 -32.36 -90.76
N ALA A 214 -3.29 -31.12 -91.15
CA ALA A 214 -3.88 -30.82 -92.46
C ALA A 214 -2.94 -31.22 -93.61
N GLY A 215 -1.64 -30.93 -93.49
CA GLY A 215 -0.62 -31.34 -94.46
C GLY A 215 -0.53 -32.85 -94.63
N LEU A 216 -0.39 -33.58 -93.52
CA LEU A 216 -0.42 -35.05 -93.48
C LEU A 216 -1.70 -35.61 -94.09
N LYS A 217 -2.86 -35.01 -93.80
CA LYS A 217 -4.14 -35.41 -94.40
C LYS A 217 -4.15 -35.22 -95.92
N THR A 218 -3.68 -34.08 -96.44
CA THR A 218 -3.61 -33.86 -97.90
C THR A 218 -2.65 -34.84 -98.58
N MET A 219 -1.51 -35.14 -97.95
CA MET A 219 -0.54 -36.12 -98.45
C MET A 219 -1.11 -37.54 -98.44
N LEU A 220 -1.90 -37.88 -97.41
CA LEU A 220 -2.61 -39.15 -97.34
C LEU A 220 -3.67 -39.26 -98.45
N GLU A 221 -4.45 -38.20 -98.67
CA GLU A 221 -5.46 -38.14 -99.74
C GLU A 221 -4.80 -38.25 -101.13
N SER A 222 -3.68 -37.57 -101.37
CA SER A 222 -2.94 -37.68 -102.64
C SER A 222 -2.38 -39.09 -102.85
N HIS A 223 -1.79 -39.70 -101.81
CA HIS A 223 -1.27 -41.07 -101.88
C HIS A 223 -2.38 -42.10 -102.13
N LYS A 224 -3.58 -41.90 -101.54
CA LYS A 224 -4.76 -42.71 -101.85
C LYS A 224 -5.17 -42.59 -103.32
N LEU A 225 -5.20 -41.37 -103.86
CA LEU A 225 -5.51 -41.14 -105.29
C LEU A 225 -4.47 -41.77 -106.21
N ASP A 226 -3.18 -41.67 -105.88
CA ASP A 226 -2.12 -42.28 -106.69
C ASP A 226 -2.17 -43.81 -106.65
N ASN A 227 -2.43 -44.42 -105.49
CA ASN A 227 -2.66 -45.87 -105.41
C ASN A 227 -3.85 -46.32 -106.26
N ILE A 228 -4.94 -45.54 -106.29
CA ILE A 228 -6.08 -45.83 -107.17
C ILE A 228 -5.65 -45.75 -108.65
N LYS A 229 -4.86 -44.75 -109.06
CA LYS A 229 -4.32 -44.64 -110.43
C LYS A 229 -3.41 -45.81 -110.79
N TYR A 230 -2.46 -46.18 -109.91
CA TYR A 230 -1.55 -47.30 -110.13
C TYR A 230 -2.30 -48.63 -110.23
N LEU A 231 -3.31 -48.84 -109.38
CA LEU A 231 -4.16 -50.03 -109.44
C LEU A 231 -4.94 -50.09 -110.77
N ALA A 232 -5.58 -48.98 -111.17
CA ALA A 232 -6.29 -48.90 -112.44
C ALA A 232 -5.35 -49.15 -113.64
N GLY A 233 -4.16 -48.57 -113.61
CA GLY A 233 -3.11 -48.78 -114.61
C GLY A 233 -2.64 -50.23 -114.68
N SER A 234 -2.42 -50.88 -113.54
CA SER A 234 -2.01 -52.30 -113.47
C SER A 234 -3.10 -53.25 -113.96
N ILE A 235 -4.37 -53.00 -113.61
CA ILE A 235 -5.49 -53.78 -114.14
C ILE A 235 -5.59 -53.60 -115.65
N PHE A 236 -5.47 -52.36 -116.14
CA PHE A 236 -5.53 -52.06 -117.58
C PHE A 236 -4.37 -52.69 -118.36
N THR A 237 -3.15 -52.69 -117.83
CA THR A 237 -2.00 -53.37 -118.45
C THR A 237 -2.16 -54.88 -118.42
N CYS A 238 -2.62 -55.46 -117.31
CA CYS A 238 -2.91 -56.89 -117.22
C CYS A 238 -3.99 -57.32 -118.23
N LEU A 239 -5.08 -56.55 -118.34
CA LEU A 239 -6.11 -56.74 -119.37
C LEU A 239 -5.54 -56.63 -120.78
N THR A 240 -4.68 -55.64 -121.04
CA THR A 240 -4.02 -55.46 -122.35
C THR A 240 -3.13 -56.65 -122.70
N VAL A 241 -2.35 -57.16 -121.73
CA VAL A 241 -1.50 -58.34 -121.90
C VAL A 241 -2.36 -59.59 -122.12
N ALA A 242 -3.41 -59.79 -121.33
CA ALA A 242 -4.34 -60.91 -121.50
C ALA A 242 -5.03 -60.88 -122.86
N LEU A 243 -5.48 -59.71 -123.33
CA LEU A 243 -6.02 -59.52 -124.68
C LEU A 243 -4.97 -59.77 -125.77
N GLY A 244 -3.72 -59.36 -125.53
CA GLY A 244 -2.58 -59.65 -126.41
C GLY A 244 -2.30 -61.15 -126.54
N PHE A 245 -2.29 -61.89 -125.43
CA PHE A 245 -2.16 -63.35 -125.41
C PHE A 245 -3.37 -64.04 -126.06
N TYR A 246 -4.60 -63.59 -125.78
CA TYR A 246 -5.81 -64.10 -126.43
C TYR A 246 -5.74 -63.95 -127.96
N ARG A 247 -5.12 -62.87 -128.46
CA ARG A 247 -4.93 -62.61 -129.89
C ARG A 247 -3.83 -63.47 -130.55
N LEU A 248 -2.89 -64.01 -129.78
CA LEU A 248 -1.85 -64.93 -130.26
C LEU A 248 -2.26 -66.42 -130.17
N TRP A 249 -3.32 -66.73 -129.42
CA TRP A 249 -3.87 -68.08 -129.25
C TRP A 249 -5.00 -68.42 -130.24
N ILE A 250 -5.51 -67.43 -130.97
CA ILE A 250 -6.45 -67.60 -132.09
C ILE A 250 -5.69 -67.61 -133.43
#